data_AF-A0A7R9DXI2-F1
#
_entry.id   AF-A0A7R9DXI2-F1
#
_cell.length_a   1.000
_cell.length_b   1.000
_cell.length_c   1.000
_cell.angle_alpha   90.00
_cell.angle_beta   90.00
_cell.angle_gamma   90.00
#
_symmetry.space_group_name_H-M   'P 1'
#
loop_
_entity.id
_entity.type
_entity.pdbx_description
1 polymer ?
#
loop_
_entity_poly.entity_id
_entity_poly.type
_entity_poly.pdbx_seq_one_letter_code
_entity_poly.pdbx_strand_id
1 'polypeptide(L)'
;MQPTRVTGGLRFKGEVIKKVINFLDTVGRVADPFQKYGVSEYMTAMGLSVAKEFQGQGLGLELLKARSEVGRAVGLRLTVTVFTAIESQVLADRAGFQLLGEIAYQEYKVDGKVVYPDLTVKSAKLMANILE
;
A
#
# COMPACT_ATOMS: atom_id res chain seq x y z
N MET A 1 -25.89 12.96 -2.66
CA MET A 1 -25.40 12.01 -1.62
C MET A 1 -24.39 12.75 -0.77
N GLN A 2 -24.61 12.87 0.54
CA GLN A 2 -23.61 13.43 1.46
C GLN A 2 -22.45 12.42 1.58
N PRO A 3 -21.19 12.88 1.69
CA PRO A 3 -20.10 11.98 1.99
C PRO A 3 -20.31 11.41 3.39
N THR A 4 -20.44 10.08 3.49
CA THR A 4 -20.47 9.37 4.75
C THR A 4 -19.15 9.64 5.47
N ARG A 5 -19.17 10.60 6.41
CA ARG A 5 -18.08 10.78 7.37
C ARG A 5 -18.03 9.51 8.21
N VAL A 6 -17.13 8.60 7.88
CA VAL A 6 -16.69 7.56 8.81
C VAL A 6 -15.81 8.25 9.85
N THR A 7 -16.44 8.92 10.82
CA THR A 7 -15.79 9.41 12.04
C THR A 7 -15.58 8.24 12.98
N GLY A 8 -14.62 7.39 12.62
CA GLY A 8 -14.13 6.28 13.42
C GLY A 8 -12.63 6.17 13.25
N GLY A 9 -11.91 7.27 13.50
CA GLY A 9 -10.45 7.29 13.40
C GLY A 9 -9.86 6.16 14.25
N LEU A 10 -8.94 5.40 13.67
CA LEU A 10 -8.24 4.31 14.36
C LEU A 10 -7.62 4.84 15.66
N ARG A 11 -8.02 4.26 16.80
CA ARG A 11 -7.57 4.70 18.13
C ARG A 11 -6.26 4.04 18.51
N PHE A 12 -5.15 4.68 18.18
CA PHE A 12 -3.83 4.27 18.69
C PHE A 12 -3.44 5.10 19.92
N LYS A 13 -2.63 4.54 20.82
CA LYS A 13 -2.05 5.31 21.94
C LYS A 13 -0.79 6.09 21.51
N GLY A 14 0.02 5.53 20.60
CA GLY A 14 1.27 6.14 20.17
C GLY A 14 1.07 7.17 19.06
N GLU A 15 1.61 8.37 19.24
CA GLU A 15 1.51 9.44 18.22
C GLU A 15 2.23 9.10 16.92
N VAL A 16 3.35 8.37 16.99
CA VAL A 16 4.10 7.94 15.81
C VAL A 16 3.27 6.99 14.96
N ILE A 17 2.70 5.94 15.57
CA ILE A 17 1.90 4.96 14.83
C ILE A 17 0.62 5.59 14.27
N LYS A 18 0.00 6.57 14.96
CA LYS A 18 -1.14 7.33 14.39
C LYS A 18 -0.77 7.97 13.06
N LYS A 19 0.37 8.68 13.00
CA LYS A 19 0.84 9.34 11.78
C LYS A 19 1.05 8.34 10.65
N VAL A 20 1.68 7.20 10.93
CA VAL A 20 1.92 6.14 9.94
C VAL A 20 0.60 5.57 9.42
N ILE A 21 -0.29 5.14 10.32
CA ILE A 21 -1.53 4.47 9.92
C ILE A 21 -2.50 5.44 9.23
N ASN A 22 -2.61 6.69 9.71
CA ASN A 22 -3.43 7.70 9.04
C ASN A 22 -2.91 7.99 7.63
N PHE A 23 -1.58 8.02 7.45
CA PHE A 23 -0.99 8.18 6.13
C PHE A 23 -1.32 6.99 5.21
N LEU A 24 -1.12 5.76 5.68
CA LEU A 24 -1.43 4.55 4.91
C LEU A 24 -2.93 4.48 4.54
N ASP A 25 -3.84 4.83 5.47
CA ASP A 25 -5.28 4.90 5.20
C ASP A 25 -5.60 5.99 4.16
N THR A 26 -4.95 7.16 4.26
CA THR A 26 -5.11 8.26 3.28
C THR A 26 -4.69 7.80 1.88
N VAL A 27 -3.51 7.20 1.75
CA VAL A 27 -3.01 6.66 0.47
C VAL A 27 -3.91 5.51 -0.02
N GLY A 28 -4.39 4.65 0.88
CA GLY A 28 -5.28 3.54 0.55
C GLY A 28 -6.64 3.97 0.00
N ARG A 29 -7.05 5.23 0.22
CA ARG A 29 -8.32 5.79 -0.22
C ARG A 29 -8.23 6.65 -1.49
N VAL A 30 -7.04 6.82 -2.08
CA VAL A 30 -6.90 7.61 -3.33
C VAL A 30 -7.61 6.99 -4.52
N ALA A 31 -7.88 5.68 -4.46
CA ALA A 31 -8.72 4.96 -5.39
C ALA A 31 -9.62 4.00 -4.61
N ASP A 32 -10.73 3.60 -5.22
CA ASP A 32 -11.61 2.55 -4.71
C ASP A 32 -11.40 1.25 -5.53
N PRO A 33 -10.60 0.29 -5.03
CA PRO A 33 -10.38 -0.97 -5.74
C PRO A 33 -11.64 -1.83 -5.84
N PHE A 34 -12.56 -1.72 -4.88
CA PHE A 34 -13.81 -2.49 -4.88
C PHE A 34 -14.67 -2.06 -6.06
N GLN A 35 -14.89 -0.75 -6.19
CA GLN A 35 -15.63 -0.20 -7.32
C GLN A 35 -14.91 -0.43 -8.66
N LYS A 36 -13.59 -0.20 -8.71
CA LYS A 36 -12.81 -0.30 -9.95
C LYS A 36 -12.79 -1.71 -10.54
N TYR A 37 -12.69 -2.74 -9.70
CA TYR A 37 -12.56 -4.14 -10.15
C TYR A 37 -13.82 -4.99 -9.92
N GLY A 38 -14.89 -4.39 -9.39
CA GLY A 38 -16.14 -5.09 -9.08
C GLY A 38 -15.92 -6.27 -8.13
N VAL A 39 -15.01 -6.14 -7.16
CA VAL A 39 -14.72 -7.16 -6.14
C VAL A 39 -15.40 -6.79 -4.82
N SER A 40 -15.75 -7.79 -4.02
CA SER A 40 -16.21 -7.60 -2.63
C SER A 40 -15.09 -7.76 -1.60
N GLU A 41 -13.96 -8.33 -2.00
CA GLU A 41 -12.78 -8.59 -1.17
C GLU A 41 -11.51 -8.60 -2.01
N TYR A 42 -10.38 -8.29 -1.36
CA TYR A 42 -9.04 -8.40 -1.93
C TYR A 42 -8.02 -8.62 -0.81
N MET A 43 -6.86 -9.18 -1.16
CA MET A 43 -5.76 -9.34 -0.20
C MET A 43 -4.93 -8.06 -0.08
N THR A 44 -4.68 -7.60 1.14
CA THR A 44 -3.73 -6.52 1.45
C THR A 44 -2.54 -6.99 2.29
N ALA A 45 -1.55 -6.13 2.52
CA ALA A 45 -0.37 -6.42 3.33
C ALA A 45 0.08 -5.17 4.11
N MET A 46 0.72 -5.40 5.26
CA MET A 46 1.29 -4.35 6.12
C MET A 46 2.82 -4.24 6.01
N GLY A 47 3.48 -5.19 5.35
CA GLY A 47 4.93 -5.17 5.20
C GLY A 47 5.44 -6.22 4.21
N LEU A 48 6.60 -5.91 3.63
CA LEU A 48 7.43 -6.79 2.82
C LEU A 48 8.86 -6.61 3.32
N SER A 49 9.49 -7.69 3.77
CA SER A 49 10.84 -7.61 4.33
C SER A 49 11.66 -8.82 3.93
N VAL A 50 12.94 -8.59 3.68
CA VAL A 50 13.96 -9.61 3.44
C VAL A 50 15.11 -9.30 4.38
N ALA A 51 15.47 -10.29 5.21
CA ALA A 51 16.60 -10.20 6.12
C ALA A 51 17.89 -9.87 5.34
N LYS A 52 18.77 -9.06 5.95
CA LYS A 52 19.91 -8.43 5.27
C LYS A 52 20.85 -9.45 4.61
N GLU A 53 21.04 -10.59 5.24
CA GLU A 53 21.88 -11.70 4.78
C GLU A 53 21.36 -12.34 3.49
N PHE A 54 20.08 -12.14 3.18
CA PHE A 54 19.39 -12.71 2.02
C PHE A 54 19.01 -11.68 0.94
N GLN A 55 19.42 -10.42 1.11
CA GLN A 55 19.19 -9.38 0.10
C GLN A 55 20.07 -9.60 -1.14
N GLY A 56 19.67 -9.00 -2.27
CA GLY A 56 20.38 -9.17 -3.55
C GLY A 56 20.08 -10.48 -4.29
N GLN A 57 19.37 -11.42 -3.66
CA GLN A 57 19.04 -12.73 -4.25
C GLN A 57 17.68 -12.78 -4.95
N GLY A 58 17.01 -11.63 -5.13
CA GLY A 58 15.69 -11.56 -5.78
C GLY A 58 14.50 -11.98 -4.90
N LEU A 59 14.70 -12.31 -3.62
CA LEU A 59 13.64 -12.84 -2.75
C LEU A 59 12.43 -11.91 -2.56
N GLY A 60 12.62 -10.59 -2.55
CA GLY A 60 11.51 -9.65 -2.44
C GLY A 60 10.51 -9.77 -3.61
N LEU A 61 11.01 -10.04 -4.82
CA LEU A 61 10.18 -10.31 -5.99
C LEU A 61 9.45 -11.65 -5.85
N GLU A 62 10.17 -12.69 -5.45
CA GLU A 62 9.58 -14.03 -5.29
C GLU A 62 8.51 -14.07 -4.20
N LEU A 63 8.67 -13.28 -3.11
CA LEU A 63 7.61 -13.11 -2.11
C LEU A 63 6.34 -12.48 -2.68
N LEU A 64 6.45 -11.50 -3.59
CA LEU A 64 5.29 -10.88 -4.24
C LEU A 64 4.61 -11.80 -5.26
N LYS A 65 5.38 -12.61 -5.99
CA LYS A 65 4.84 -13.65 -6.87
C LYS A 65 4.13 -14.73 -6.05
N ALA A 66 4.77 -15.24 -5.00
CA ALA A 66 4.18 -16.22 -4.10
C ALA A 66 2.88 -15.71 -3.46
N ARG A 67 2.85 -14.43 -3.08
CA ARG A 67 1.61 -13.77 -2.63
C ARG A 67 0.51 -13.88 -3.68
N SER A 68 0.81 -13.64 -4.95
CA SER A 68 -0.19 -13.74 -6.03
C SER A 68 -0.74 -15.17 -6.16
N GLU A 69 0.12 -16.18 -6.04
CA GLU A 69 -0.31 -17.59 -6.00
C GLU A 69 -1.20 -17.90 -4.79
N VAL A 70 -0.83 -17.42 -3.60
CA VAL A 70 -1.65 -17.59 -2.39
C VAL A 70 -3.03 -16.96 -2.59
N GLY A 71 -3.09 -15.76 -3.16
CA GLY A 71 -4.36 -15.07 -3.45
C GLY A 71 -5.25 -15.88 -4.39
N ARG A 72 -4.69 -16.41 -5.48
CA ARG A 72 -5.41 -17.33 -6.38
C ARG A 72 -5.91 -18.57 -5.66
N ALA A 73 -5.05 -19.21 -4.86
CA ALA A 73 -5.36 -20.45 -4.16
C ALA A 73 -6.53 -20.30 -3.16
N VAL A 74 -6.75 -19.11 -2.62
CA VAL A 74 -7.88 -18.80 -1.71
C VAL A 74 -9.06 -18.14 -2.41
N GLY A 75 -9.09 -18.11 -3.75
CA GLY A 75 -10.21 -17.61 -4.55
C GLY A 75 -10.30 -16.08 -4.67
N LEU A 76 -9.24 -15.35 -4.30
CA LEU A 76 -9.19 -13.90 -4.44
C LEU A 76 -8.81 -13.51 -5.86
N ARG A 77 -9.54 -12.54 -6.43
CA ARG A 77 -9.28 -11.99 -7.77
C ARG A 77 -8.31 -10.81 -7.79
N LEU A 78 -7.97 -10.29 -6.62
CA LEU A 78 -7.24 -9.04 -6.51
C LEU A 78 -6.35 -9.04 -5.27
N THR A 79 -5.15 -8.46 -5.42
CA THR A 79 -4.35 -8.03 -4.29
C THR A 79 -3.95 -6.56 -4.45
N VAL A 80 -4.08 -5.79 -3.38
CA VAL A 80 -3.86 -4.33 -3.38
C VAL A 80 -3.00 -3.96 -2.18
N THR A 81 -2.02 -3.08 -2.33
CA THR A 81 -1.15 -2.64 -1.21
C THR A 81 -0.60 -1.25 -1.44
N VAL A 82 -0.40 -0.52 -0.33
CA VAL A 82 0.37 0.72 -0.33
C VAL A 82 1.86 0.40 -0.21
N PHE A 83 2.63 0.71 -1.25
CA PHE A 83 4.08 0.57 -1.29
C PHE A 83 4.74 1.93 -1.03
N THR A 84 5.48 2.03 0.08
CA THR A 84 6.02 3.29 0.61
C THR A 84 7.49 3.55 0.28
N ALA A 85 8.24 2.53 -0.13
CA ALA A 85 9.66 2.64 -0.48
C ALA A 85 9.87 2.39 -1.98
N ILE A 86 10.88 3.02 -2.58
CA ILE A 86 11.13 2.91 -4.02
C ILE A 86 11.44 1.46 -4.43
N GLU A 87 12.18 0.73 -3.60
CA GLU A 87 12.56 -0.66 -3.83
C GLU A 87 11.32 -1.55 -3.90
N SER A 88 10.38 -1.39 -2.96
CA SER A 88 9.17 -2.20 -2.93
C SER A 88 8.20 -1.83 -4.05
N GLN A 89 8.15 -0.55 -4.47
CA GLN A 89 7.39 -0.12 -5.64
C GLN A 89 7.93 -0.74 -6.94
N VAL A 90 9.26 -0.76 -7.12
CA VAL A 90 9.89 -1.38 -8.30
C VAL A 90 9.66 -2.89 -8.32
N LEU A 91 9.76 -3.55 -7.17
CA LEU A 91 9.49 -4.99 -7.07
C LEU A 91 8.01 -5.30 -7.36
N ALA A 92 7.08 -4.46 -6.88
CA ALA A 92 5.65 -4.61 -7.17
C ALA A 92 5.36 -4.48 -8.67
N ASP A 93 5.90 -3.45 -9.32
CA ASP A 93 5.79 -3.27 -10.78
C ASP A 93 6.29 -4.50 -11.54
N ARG A 94 7.49 -5.00 -11.20
CA ARG A 94 8.06 -6.23 -11.77
C ARG A 94 7.25 -7.49 -11.48
N ALA A 95 6.46 -7.50 -10.41
CA ALA A 95 5.55 -8.58 -10.04
C ALA A 95 4.18 -8.47 -10.71
N GLY A 96 3.95 -7.47 -11.57
CA GLY A 96 2.70 -7.26 -12.29
C GLY A 96 1.71 -6.32 -11.60
N PHE A 97 2.09 -5.69 -10.48
CA PHE A 97 1.22 -4.70 -9.83
C PHE A 97 1.15 -3.42 -10.67
N GLN A 98 -0.07 -2.91 -10.85
CA GLN A 98 -0.37 -1.68 -11.56
C GLN A 98 -0.68 -0.55 -10.58
N LEU A 99 -0.26 0.67 -10.91
CA LEU A 99 -0.56 1.86 -10.12
C LEU A 99 -2.07 2.18 -10.13
N LEU A 100 -2.65 2.35 -8.95
CA LEU A 100 -4.01 2.85 -8.78
C LEU A 100 -4.05 4.34 -8.44
N GLY A 101 -3.07 4.80 -7.67
CA GLY A 101 -2.89 6.19 -7.32
C GLY A 101 -1.72 6.36 -6.36
N GLU A 102 -1.34 7.59 -6.11
CA GLU A 102 -0.20 7.91 -5.24
C GLU A 102 -0.41 9.24 -4.52
N ILE A 103 0.34 9.42 -3.43
CA ILE A 103 0.44 10.70 -2.73
C ILE A 103 1.91 11.06 -2.61
N ALA A 104 2.28 12.26 -3.07
CA ALA A 104 3.61 12.79 -2.84
C ALA A 104 3.80 13.12 -1.35
N TYR A 105 4.92 12.71 -0.76
CA TYR A 105 5.17 12.91 0.67
C TYR A 105 5.15 14.39 1.08
N GLN A 106 5.55 15.30 0.17
CA GLN A 106 5.53 16.75 0.38
C GLN A 106 4.11 17.35 0.42
N GLU A 107 3.13 16.65 -0.17
CA GLU A 107 1.72 17.07 -0.18
C GLU A 107 0.98 16.58 1.07
N TYR A 108 1.48 15.55 1.74
CA TYR A 108 0.87 15.03 2.97
C TYR A 108 1.23 15.90 4.18
N LYS A 109 0.29 16.77 4.57
CA LYS A 109 0.43 17.73 5.66
C LYS A 109 -0.58 17.48 6.76
N VAL A 110 -0.13 17.63 8.00
CA VAL A 110 -0.98 17.66 9.20
C VAL A 110 -0.72 19.00 9.90
N ASP A 111 -1.78 19.74 10.19
CA ASP A 111 -1.71 21.09 10.78
C ASP A 111 -0.76 22.04 9.99
N GLY A 112 -0.84 21.95 8.65
CA GLY A 112 -0.03 22.77 7.73
C GLY A 112 1.44 22.36 7.59
N LYS A 113 1.91 21.34 8.33
CA LYS A 113 3.31 20.87 8.30
C LYS A 113 3.44 19.55 7.56
N VAL A 114 4.47 19.42 6.72
CA VAL A 114 4.83 18.16 6.06
C VAL A 114 5.17 17.11 7.13
N VAL A 115 4.53 15.95 7.06
CA VAL A 115 4.68 14.91 8.09
C VAL A 115 6.02 14.18 7.97
N TYR A 116 6.52 14.00 6.75
CA TYR A 116 7.74 13.26 6.45
C TYR A 116 8.72 14.11 5.60
N PRO A 117 9.34 15.15 6.19
CA PRO A 117 10.13 16.13 5.43
C PRO A 117 11.45 15.57 4.87
N ASP A 118 12.02 14.55 5.52
CA ASP A 118 13.38 14.07 5.24
C ASP A 118 13.43 12.80 4.36
N LEU A 119 12.30 12.40 3.76
CA LEU A 119 12.26 11.22 2.90
C LEU A 119 12.85 11.51 1.52
N THR A 120 13.72 10.61 1.06
CA THR A 120 14.27 10.63 -0.30
C THR A 120 13.30 10.05 -1.33
N VAL A 121 12.41 9.16 -0.90
CA VAL A 121 11.33 8.62 -1.73
C VAL A 121 10.28 9.71 -1.99
N LYS A 122 9.80 9.82 -3.24
CA LYS A 122 8.92 10.92 -3.66
C LYS A 122 7.46 10.74 -3.22
N SER A 123 6.94 9.53 -3.35
CA SER A 123 5.52 9.23 -3.14
C SER A 123 5.32 7.84 -2.55
N ALA A 124 4.21 7.67 -1.85
CA ALA A 124 3.66 6.35 -1.54
C ALA A 124 2.61 5.98 -2.59
N LYS A 125 2.64 4.73 -3.06
CA LYS A 125 1.82 4.27 -4.18
C LYS A 125 0.85 3.18 -3.75
N LEU A 126 -0.43 3.39 -4.01
CA LEU A 126 -1.44 2.33 -3.97
C LEU A 126 -1.35 1.55 -5.28
N MET A 127 -1.00 0.27 -5.21
CA MET A 127 -0.84 -0.58 -6.40
C MET A 127 -1.67 -1.87 -6.25
N ALA A 128 -2.12 -2.41 -7.37
CA ALA A 128 -2.94 -3.62 -7.41
C ALA A 128 -2.46 -4.61 -8.47
N ASN A 129 -2.51 -5.91 -8.15
CA ASN A 129 -2.29 -6.99 -9.10
C ASN A 129 -3.59 -7.80 -9.26
N ILE A 130 -3.99 -8.01 -10.51
CA ILE A 130 -5.15 -8.83 -10.86
C ILE A 130 -4.71 -10.29 -10.83
N LEU A 131 -5.46 -11.11 -10.10
CA LEU A 131 -5.17 -12.53 -9.89
C LEU A 131 -6.17 -13.35 -10.72
N GLU A 132 -6.04 -13.28 -12.04
CA GLU A 132 -6.72 -14.18 -12.96
C GLU A 132 -6.06 -15.57 -12.96
#